data_AF-A0A0N1NZE1-F1
#
_entry.id   AF-A0A0N1NZE1-F1
#
_cell.length_a   1.000
_cell.length_b   1.000
_cell.length_c   1.000
_cell.angle_alpha   90.00
_cell.angle_beta   90.00
_cell.angle_gamma   90.00
#
_symmetry.space_group_name_H-M   'P 1'
#
loop_
_entity.id
_entity.type
_entity.pdbx_description
1 polymer ?
#
loop_
_entity_poly.entity_id
_entity_poly.type
_entity_poly.pdbx_seq_one_letter_code
_entity_poly.pdbx_strand_id
1 'polypeptide(L)'
;MPPPTQFQQQISAPSDTMSVAARGFAIGGSRFLCISLIAHMLLTRIHPVYRRLTPQFKVFIQLSSGMLGGCIFAERAVTDYNDSIRRRNRALERSRKAWSEEMEIRERIEREIELEEQAEARAAAKG
;
A
#
# COMPACT_ATOMS: atom_id res chain seq x y z
N MET A 1 -30.58 -3.12 -5.04
CA MET A 1 -29.35 -3.65 -5.68
C MET A 1 -28.43 -4.19 -4.60
N PRO A 2 -27.87 -5.40 -4.74
CA PRO A 2 -26.79 -5.84 -3.85
C PRO A 2 -25.52 -5.00 -4.15
N PRO A 3 -24.73 -4.64 -3.12
CA PRO A 3 -23.47 -3.94 -3.33
C PRO A 3 -22.48 -4.86 -4.08
N PRO A 4 -21.64 -4.31 -4.99
CA PRO A 4 -20.70 -5.10 -5.79
C PRO A 4 -19.72 -5.90 -4.92
N THR A 5 -19.52 -7.17 -5.29
CA THR A 5 -18.60 -8.15 -4.65
C THR A 5 -17.15 -7.68 -4.50
N GLN A 6 -16.76 -6.58 -5.16
CA GLN A 6 -15.45 -5.93 -5.03
C GLN A 6 -15.12 -5.47 -3.60
N PHE A 7 -16.12 -5.28 -2.74
CA PHE A 7 -15.90 -4.85 -1.36
C PHE A 7 -15.32 -5.95 -0.44
N GLN A 8 -15.51 -7.23 -0.75
CA GLN A 8 -15.00 -8.33 0.07
C GLN A 8 -13.51 -8.63 -0.18
N GLN A 9 -12.98 -8.34 -1.36
CA GLN A 9 -11.55 -8.55 -1.69
C GLN A 9 -10.62 -7.56 -0.96
N GLN A 10 -11.13 -6.41 -0.51
CA GLN A 10 -10.34 -5.36 0.15
C GLN A 10 -10.02 -5.68 1.63
N ILE A 11 -10.68 -6.68 2.24
CA ILE A 11 -10.50 -7.04 3.66
C ILE A 11 -9.41 -8.12 3.85
N SER A 12 -9.06 -8.85 2.79
CA SER A 12 -7.93 -9.77 2.78
C SER A 12 -6.63 -8.97 2.86
N ALA A 13 -5.69 -9.36 3.74
CA ALA A 13 -4.36 -8.75 3.81
C ALA A 13 -3.78 -8.64 2.38
N PRO A 14 -3.48 -7.42 1.87
CA PRO A 14 -3.08 -7.26 0.48
C PRO A 14 -1.88 -8.18 0.23
N SER A 15 -1.99 -9.09 -0.74
CA SER A 15 -0.92 -10.04 -1.10
C SER A 15 0.41 -9.34 -1.36
N ASP A 16 0.34 -8.07 -1.75
CA ASP A 16 1.47 -7.20 -2.04
C ASP A 16 2.31 -6.88 -0.79
N THR A 17 1.72 -6.88 0.41
CA THR A 17 2.39 -6.46 1.66
C THR A 17 3.63 -7.29 1.96
N MET A 18 3.54 -8.62 1.79
CA MET A 18 4.68 -9.52 1.97
C MET A 18 5.79 -9.21 0.96
N SER A 19 5.43 -8.96 -0.30
CA SER A 19 6.41 -8.66 -1.35
C SER A 19 7.10 -7.30 -1.15
N VAL A 20 6.35 -6.30 -0.66
CA VAL A 20 6.87 -4.98 -0.31
C VAL A 20 7.82 -5.08 0.88
N ALA A 21 7.42 -5.81 1.92
CA ALA A 21 8.26 -6.09 3.08
C ALA A 21 9.55 -6.83 2.66
N ALA A 22 9.44 -7.86 1.83
CA ALA A 22 10.58 -8.63 1.34
C ALA A 22 11.56 -7.78 0.51
N ARG A 23 11.05 -6.91 -0.36
CA ARG A 23 11.89 -5.96 -1.13
C ARG A 23 12.55 -4.95 -0.22
N GLY A 24 11.82 -4.37 0.73
CA GLY A 24 12.37 -3.48 1.75
C GLY A 24 13.48 -4.16 2.56
N PHE A 25 13.23 -5.39 3.00
CA PHE A 25 14.20 -6.20 3.72
C PHE A 25 15.46 -6.47 2.89
N ALA A 26 15.31 -6.90 1.63
CA ALA A 26 16.45 -7.20 0.78
C ALA A 26 17.32 -5.96 0.52
N ILE A 27 16.69 -4.80 0.27
CA ILE A 27 17.39 -3.54 0.05
C ILE A 27 18.07 -3.06 1.34
N GLY A 28 17.38 -3.10 2.48
CA GLY A 28 17.94 -2.71 3.77
C GLY A 28 19.09 -3.61 4.22
N GLY A 29 18.86 -4.92 4.13
CA GLY A 29 19.82 -5.93 4.56
C GLY A 29 21.08 -5.91 3.71
N SER A 30 20.96 -5.82 2.39
CA SER A 30 22.13 -5.75 1.50
C SER A 30 23.01 -4.53 1.78
N ARG A 31 22.42 -3.34 1.99
CA ARG A 31 23.17 -2.11 2.29
C ARG A 31 23.96 -2.24 3.59
N PHE A 32 23.31 -2.70 4.66
CA PHE A 32 23.96 -2.88 5.97
C PHE A 32 24.99 -4.01 5.96
N LEU A 33 24.77 -5.05 5.16
CA LEU A 33 25.72 -6.14 5.01
C LEU A 33 26.97 -5.67 4.25
N CYS A 34 26.83 -4.88 3.18
CA CYS A 34 27.96 -4.26 2.49
C CYS A 34 28.80 -3.37 3.42
N ILE A 35 28.15 -2.51 4.20
CA ILE A 35 28.83 -1.66 5.18
C ILE A 35 29.53 -2.52 6.24
N SER A 36 28.85 -3.55 6.75
CA SER A 36 29.42 -4.46 7.75
C SER A 36 30.62 -5.24 7.23
N LEU A 37 30.64 -5.64 5.96
CA LEU A 37 31.77 -6.31 5.33
C LEU A 37 32.99 -5.38 5.21
N ILE A 38 32.77 -4.12 4.80
CA ILE A 38 33.83 -3.11 4.75
C ILE A 38 34.38 -2.84 6.15
N ALA A 39 33.49 -2.64 7.12
CA ALA A 39 33.86 -2.44 8.51
C ALA A 39 34.67 -3.64 9.05
N HIS A 40 34.27 -4.87 8.71
CA HIS A 40 34.99 -6.08 9.06
C HIS A 40 36.41 -6.11 8.47
N MET A 41 36.59 -5.74 7.20
CA MET A 41 37.91 -5.67 6.58
C MET A 41 38.82 -4.65 7.26
N LEU A 42 38.28 -3.47 7.61
CA LEU A 42 39.04 -2.45 8.36
C LEU A 42 39.40 -2.93 9.77
N LEU A 43 38.42 -3.45 10.53
CA LEU A 43 38.62 -3.86 11.93
C LEU A 43 39.64 -5.00 12.05
N THR A 44 39.64 -5.94 11.11
CA THR A 44 40.59 -7.05 11.09
C THR A 44 42.03 -6.56 10.90
N ARG A 45 42.22 -5.42 10.21
CA ARG A 45 43.53 -4.82 9.96
C ARG A 45 44.03 -3.96 11.11
N ILE A 46 43.14 -3.17 11.72
CA ILE A 46 43.50 -2.13 12.71
C ILE A 46 43.49 -2.65 14.14
N HIS A 47 42.52 -3.50 14.52
CA HIS A 47 42.26 -3.80 15.94
C HIS A 47 42.69 -5.22 16.34
N PRO A 48 43.64 -5.39 17.28
CA PRO A 48 44.14 -6.71 17.69
C PRO A 48 43.07 -7.58 18.38
N VAL A 49 42.11 -6.95 19.07
CA VAL A 49 40.99 -7.64 19.73
C VAL A 49 40.09 -8.33 18.70
N TYR A 50 39.75 -7.64 17.60
CA TYR A 50 38.87 -8.20 16.56
C TYR A 50 39.54 -9.34 15.77
N ARG A 51 40.87 -9.35 15.71
CA ARG A 51 41.66 -10.42 15.08
C ARG A 51 41.54 -11.75 15.83
N ARG A 52 41.48 -11.69 17.16
CA ARG A 52 41.39 -12.86 18.07
C ARG A 52 39.96 -13.37 18.28
N LEU A 53 38.95 -12.70 17.74
CA LEU A 53 37.56 -13.16 17.78
C LEU A 53 37.37 -14.44 16.97
N THR A 54 36.47 -15.32 17.42
CA THR A 54 36.14 -16.55 16.71
C THR A 54 35.50 -16.25 15.34
N PRO A 55 35.69 -17.12 14.34
CA PRO A 55 35.01 -16.98 13.04
C PRO A 55 33.48 -16.91 13.18
N GLN A 56 32.92 -17.67 14.13
CA GLN A 56 31.49 -17.70 14.44
C GLN A 56 30.97 -16.33 14.89
N PHE A 57 31.69 -15.67 15.81
CA PHE A 57 31.29 -14.36 16.32
C PHE A 57 31.36 -13.27 15.24
N LYS A 58 32.29 -13.41 14.29
CA LYS A 58 32.40 -12.48 13.14
C LYS A 58 31.20 -12.59 12.19
N VAL A 59 30.79 -13.81 11.86
CA VAL A 59 29.60 -14.06 11.02
C VAL A 59 28.33 -13.60 11.74
N PHE A 60 28.24 -13.83 13.06
CA PHE A 60 27.15 -13.33 13.88
C PHE A 60 26.97 -11.82 13.72
N ILE A 61 28.04 -11.03 13.89
CA ILE A 61 27.98 -9.57 13.71
C ILE A 61 27.48 -9.18 12.31
N GLN A 62 27.95 -9.86 11.26
CA GLN A 62 27.57 -9.55 9.88
C GLN A 62 26.08 -9.84 9.61
N LEU A 63 25.60 -10.99 10.07
CA LEU A 63 24.19 -11.38 9.95
C LEU A 63 23.29 -10.48 10.80
N SER A 64 23.70 -10.15 12.03
CA SER A 64 22.94 -9.24 12.90
C SER A 64 22.83 -7.84 12.30
N SER A 65 23.92 -7.30 11.72
CA SER A 65 23.89 -6.01 11.03
C SER A 65 22.97 -6.04 9.82
N GLY A 66 23.07 -7.08 8.98
CA GLY A 66 22.19 -7.25 7.82
C GLY A 66 20.72 -7.42 8.22
N MET A 67 20.43 -8.21 9.25
CA MET A 67 19.07 -8.43 9.74
C MET A 67 18.45 -7.15 10.29
N LEU A 68 19.21 -6.39 11.09
CA LEU A 68 18.76 -5.10 11.62
C LEU A 68 18.48 -4.10 10.50
N GLY A 69 19.40 -3.97 9.52
CA GLY A 69 19.18 -3.13 8.35
C GLY A 69 17.97 -3.54 7.51
N GLY A 70 17.76 -4.86 7.36
CA GLY A 70 16.61 -5.42 6.66
C GLY A 70 15.29 -5.12 7.36
N CYS A 71 15.20 -5.35 8.66
CA CYS A 71 13.98 -5.09 9.43
C CYS A 71 13.56 -3.61 9.38
N ILE A 72 14.51 -2.68 9.55
CA ILE A 72 14.22 -1.23 9.51
C ILE A 72 13.62 -0.80 8.17
N PHE A 73 14.19 -1.27 7.05
CA PHE A 73 13.69 -0.90 5.73
C PHE A 73 12.42 -1.66 5.33
N ALA A 74 12.24 -2.88 5.81
CA ALA A 74 11.00 -3.63 5.61
C ALA A 74 9.83 -2.89 6.26
N GLU A 75 9.99 -2.46 7.51
CA GLU A 75 8.97 -1.70 8.25
C GLU A 75 8.64 -0.37 7.55
N ARG A 76 9.68 0.35 7.09
CA ARG A 76 9.49 1.59 6.35
C ARG A 76 8.77 1.38 5.01
N ALA A 77 9.16 0.37 4.24
CA ALA A 77 8.52 0.06 2.96
C ALA A 77 7.04 -0.30 3.11
N VAL A 78 6.69 -1.08 4.15
CA VAL A 78 5.30 -1.43 4.44
C VAL A 78 4.50 -0.20 4.88
N THR A 79 5.08 0.65 5.73
CA THR A 79 4.45 1.89 6.19
C THR A 79 4.15 2.83 5.01
N ASP A 80 5.14 3.06 4.14
CA ASP A 80 4.99 3.90 2.96
C ASP A 80 3.92 3.35 2.00
N TYR A 81 3.87 2.03 1.82
CA TYR A 81 2.83 1.36 1.04
C TYR A 81 1.44 1.57 1.65
N ASN A 82 1.27 1.33 2.95
CA ASN A 82 -0.01 1.52 3.65
C ASN A 82 -0.51 2.97 3.55
N ASP A 83 0.38 3.94 3.68
CA ASP A 83 0.02 5.35 3.55
C ASP A 83 -0.34 5.72 2.10
N SER A 84 0.29 5.09 1.11
CA SER A 84 -0.09 5.23 -0.29
C SER A 84 -1.51 4.71 -0.56
N ILE A 85 -1.88 3.57 0.03
CA ILE A 85 -3.22 2.99 -0.07
C ILE A 85 -4.25 3.90 0.61
N ARG A 86 -3.94 4.42 1.81
CA ARG A 86 -4.82 5.38 2.50
C ARG A 86 -5.06 6.65 1.68
N ARG A 87 -4.01 7.19 1.03
CA ARG A 87 -4.16 8.35 0.12
C ARG A 87 -5.03 8.02 -1.08
N ARG A 88 -4.82 6.85 -1.70
CA ARG A 88 -5.59 6.40 -2.86
C ARG A 88 -7.07 6.18 -2.54
N ASN A 89 -7.35 5.54 -1.41
CA ASN A 89 -8.72 5.30 -0.94
C ASN A 89 -9.47 6.62 -0.67
N ARG A 90 -8.81 7.59 -0.02
CA ARG A 90 -9.41 8.93 0.18
C ARG A 90 -9.71 9.66 -1.12
N ALA A 91 -8.89 9.49 -2.16
CA ALA A 91 -9.15 10.08 -3.47
C ALA A 91 -10.34 9.40 -4.16
N LEU A 92 -10.39 8.06 -4.13
CA LEU A 92 -11.48 7.27 -4.70
C LEU A 92 -12.83 7.58 -4.04
N GLU A 93 -12.85 7.80 -2.73
CA GLU A 93 -14.08 8.14 -2.01
C GLU A 93 -14.67 9.48 -2.48
N ARG A 94 -13.81 10.47 -2.79
CA ARG A 94 -14.26 11.74 -3.38
C ARG A 94 -14.85 11.54 -4.78
N SER A 95 -14.18 10.76 -5.62
CA SER A 95 -14.70 10.42 -6.95
C SER A 95 -16.04 9.67 -6.88
N ARG A 96 -16.20 8.79 -5.89
CA ARG A 96 -17.48 8.08 -5.66
C ARG A 96 -18.60 9.03 -5.25
N LYS A 97 -18.34 10.01 -4.39
CA LYS A 97 -19.34 11.02 -3.99
C LYS A 97 -19.79 11.87 -5.16
N ALA A 98 -18.86 12.39 -5.95
CA ALA A 98 -19.18 13.14 -7.16
C ALA A 98 -20.00 12.30 -8.15
N TRP A 99 -19.62 11.04 -8.36
CA TRP A 99 -20.38 10.12 -9.21
C TRP A 99 -21.80 9.84 -8.68
N SER A 100 -21.98 9.67 -7.36
CA SER A 100 -23.31 9.44 -6.78
C SER A 100 -24.21 10.66 -6.92
N GLU A 101 -23.66 11.87 -6.77
CA GLU A 101 -24.40 13.13 -6.95
C GLU A 101 -24.85 13.29 -8.41
N GLU A 102 -23.98 12.99 -9.38
CA GLU A 102 -24.34 13.02 -10.81
C GLU A 102 -25.46 12.03 -11.15
N MET A 103 -25.44 10.83 -10.58
CA MET A 103 -26.48 9.83 -10.79
C MET A 103 -27.83 10.27 -10.20
N GLU A 104 -27.83 10.88 -9.00
CA GLU A 104 -29.06 11.39 -8.39
C GLU A 104 -29.67 12.55 -9.19
N ILE A 105 -28.83 13.44 -9.75
CA ILE A 105 -29.29 14.52 -10.63
C ILE A 105 -29.91 13.95 -11.90
N ARG A 106 -29.27 12.96 -12.53
CA ARG A 106 -29.80 12.29 -13.73
C ARG A 106 -31.14 11.64 -13.47
N GLU A 107 -31.27 10.93 -12.35
CA GLU A 107 -32.52 10.27 -11.97
C GLU A 107 -33.64 11.30 -11.72
N ARG A 108 -33.33 12.46 -11.12
CA ARG A 108 -34.31 13.54 -10.93
C ARG A 108 -34.84 14.08 -12.25
N ILE A 109 -33.94 14.35 -13.21
CA ILE A 109 -34.31 14.86 -14.54
C ILE A 109 -35.17 13.84 -15.28
N GLU A 110 -34.81 12.55 -15.23
CA GLU A 110 -35.57 11.49 -15.88
C GLU A 110 -37.00 11.39 -15.33
N ARG A 111 -37.18 11.49 -14.01
CA ARG A 111 -38.52 11.55 -13.39
C ARG A 111 -39.32 12.79 -13.81
N GLU A 112 -38.67 13.95 -13.95
CA GLU A 112 -39.35 15.17 -14.41
C GLU A 112 -39.88 15.01 -15.84
N ILE A 113 -39.06 14.44 -16.74
CA ILE A 113 -39.46 14.13 -18.12
C ILE A 113 -40.63 13.15 -18.16
N GLU A 114 -40.58 12.07 -17.36
CA GLU A 114 -41.68 11.10 -17.28
C GLU A 114 -42.99 11.74 -16.77
N LEU A 115 -42.90 12.68 -15.82
CA LEU A 115 -44.06 13.40 -15.31
C LEU A 115 -44.65 14.36 -16.36
N GLU A 116 -43.80 15.05 -17.13
CA GLU A 116 -44.22 15.89 -18.24
C GLU A 116 -44.91 15.06 -19.33
N GLU A 117 -44.31 13.94 -19.75
CA GLU A 117 -44.90 13.03 -20.75
C GLU A 117 -46.24 12.45 -20.27
N GLN A 118 -46.35 12.08 -19.00
CA GLN A 118 -47.62 11.64 -18.41
C GLN A 118 -48.67 12.76 -18.35
N ALA A 119 -48.27 14.01 -18.11
CA ALA A 119 -49.18 15.16 -18.09
C ALA A 119 -49.69 15.46 -19.51
N GLU A 120 -48.82 15.41 -20.51
CA GLU A 120 -49.17 15.55 -21.92
C GLU A 120 -50.11 14.44 -22.40
N ALA A 121 -49.81 13.19 -22.05
CA ALA A 121 -50.67 12.04 -22.36
C ALA A 121 -52.06 12.17 -21.70
N ARG A 122 -52.12 12.65 -20.44
CA ARG A 122 -53.39 12.94 -19.75
C ARG A 122 -54.17 14.10 -20.38
N ALA A 123 -53.48 15.10 -20.93
CA ALA A 123 -54.11 16.22 -21.63
C ALA A 123 -54.67 15.79 -22.99
N ALA A 124 -53.92 14.98 -23.75
CA ALA A 124 -54.35 14.42 -25.03
C ALA A 124 -55.55 13.46 -24.90
N ALA A 125 -55.66 12.73 -23.77
CA ALA A 125 -56.81 11.87 -23.50
C ALA A 125 -58.08 12.63 -23.07
N LYS A 126 -57.97 13.93 -22.75
CA LYS A 126 -59.08 14.79 -22.31
C LYS A 126 -59.62 15.73 -23.40
N GLY A 127 -58.92 15.90 -24.51
CA GLY A 127 -59.36 16.65 -25.70
C GLY A 127 -60.02 15.75 -26.72
#